data_AF-A0A2G8SUV6-F1
#
_entry.id   AF-A0A2G8SUV6-F1
#
_cell.length_a   1.000
_cell.length_b   1.000
_cell.length_c   1.000
_cell.angle_alpha   90.00
_cell.angle_beta   90.00
_cell.angle_gamma   90.00
#
_symmetry.space_group_name_H-M   'P 1'
#
loop_
_entity.id
_entity.type
_entity.pdbx_description
1 polymer ?
#
loop_
_entity_poly.entity_id
_entity_poly.type
_entity_poly.pdbx_seq_one_letter_code
_entity_poly.pdbx_strand_id
1 'polypeptide(L)'
;MAAITAPMQALSLDGVASPEPPRDISPTESQTPTPEAPRRKSRPDQVDPRPFPPMEEWHEVDAAGDCMYYGFYAGDDGLQKMLINCFPEHLGHKDPMNATLLYPALMFLRKHFRRRDISLATAILPQRAKDLSPEIEDEVGEHVLILGLFPLEEEPYLNRMTQAEVDEFEELMGTKPTWYRVAHLMSDI
;
A
#
# COMPACT_ATOMS: atom_id res chain seq x y z
N MET A 1 7.66 25.33 -40.21
CA MET A 1 8.71 26.02 -39.42
C MET A 1 8.10 27.25 -38.76
N ALA A 2 8.74 27.73 -37.69
CA ALA A 2 8.30 28.79 -36.77
C ALA A 2 7.09 28.45 -35.88
N ALA A 3 7.03 28.87 -34.61
CA ALA A 3 8.10 29.15 -33.64
C ALA A 3 7.48 29.14 -32.22
N ILE A 4 8.18 28.62 -31.23
CA ILE A 4 7.79 28.71 -29.81
C ILE A 4 8.32 30.03 -29.25
N THR A 5 7.49 30.79 -28.53
CA THR A 5 7.97 31.78 -27.55
C THR A 5 6.93 32.02 -26.46
N ALA A 6 7.26 31.64 -25.22
CA ALA A 6 6.56 32.08 -24.02
C ALA A 6 7.25 33.34 -23.46
N PRO A 7 6.51 34.33 -22.90
CA PRO A 7 7.13 35.47 -22.26
C PRO A 7 7.60 35.11 -20.84
N MET A 8 8.93 35.06 -20.65
CA MET A 8 9.51 35.25 -19.32
C MET A 8 9.31 36.71 -18.88
N GLN A 9 8.92 36.93 -17.62
CA GLN A 9 9.14 38.21 -16.97
C GLN A 9 10.10 38.02 -15.79
N ALA A 10 11.16 38.83 -15.80
CA ALA A 10 12.15 38.97 -14.76
C ALA A 10 12.36 40.47 -14.49
N LEU A 11 13.22 40.78 -13.51
CA LEU A 11 13.62 42.11 -13.04
C LEU A 11 12.60 42.78 -12.09
N SER A 12 13.01 43.49 -11.03
CA SER A 12 14.37 43.94 -10.68
C SER A 12 14.64 43.97 -9.16
N LEU A 13 15.93 44.00 -8.81
CA LEU A 13 16.49 44.21 -7.47
C LEU A 13 17.11 45.61 -7.38
N ASP A 14 16.90 46.30 -6.25
CA ASP A 14 17.75 47.34 -5.61
C ASP A 14 17.09 47.60 -4.23
N GLY A 15 17.76 47.52 -3.07
CA GLY A 15 18.78 48.46 -2.57
C GLY A 15 18.08 49.64 -1.86
N VAL A 16 18.24 49.98 -0.57
CA VAL A 16 19.42 49.96 0.32
C VAL A 16 19.01 50.13 1.83
N ALA A 17 19.77 49.51 2.74
CA ALA A 17 20.00 49.81 4.19
C ALA A 17 18.88 49.80 5.28
N SER A 18 19.26 49.19 6.42
CA SER A 18 18.66 49.20 7.79
C SER A 18 19.00 50.51 8.57
N PRO A 19 18.47 50.82 9.79
CA PRO A 19 18.23 49.90 10.93
C PRO A 19 16.99 50.11 11.86
N GLU A 20 16.80 49.15 12.77
CA GLU A 20 15.93 49.08 13.99
C GLU A 20 16.22 50.19 15.05
N PRO A 21 15.46 50.39 16.19
CA PRO A 21 14.77 49.40 17.05
C PRO A 21 13.41 49.89 17.72
N PRO A 22 12.97 49.53 18.97
CA PRO A 22 11.71 48.76 19.12
C PRO A 22 10.64 49.25 20.17
N ARG A 23 9.45 48.61 20.11
CA ARG A 23 8.45 48.31 21.19
C ARG A 23 8.02 49.37 22.23
N ASP A 24 6.75 49.78 22.18
CA ASP A 24 5.61 49.34 23.04
C ASP A 24 4.34 50.16 22.69
N ILE A 25 3.12 50.04 23.26
CA ILE A 25 2.56 49.34 24.45
C ILE A 25 1.17 48.75 24.08
N SER A 26 0.70 47.68 24.75
CA SER A 26 -0.70 47.18 24.67
C SER A 26 -1.71 48.10 25.37
N PRO A 27 -3.03 48.03 25.05
CA PRO A 27 -3.90 47.16 25.86
C PRO A 27 -5.03 46.42 25.12
N THR A 28 -5.27 45.20 25.61
CA THR A 28 -6.47 44.35 25.60
C THR A 28 -7.79 44.93 25.07
N GLU A 29 -8.36 44.29 24.03
CA GLU A 29 -9.80 44.23 23.79
C GLU A 29 -10.32 42.78 23.87
N SER A 30 -11.57 42.63 24.32
CA SER A 30 -12.18 41.37 24.74
C SER A 30 -12.44 40.39 23.59
N GLN A 31 -11.85 39.20 23.66
CA GLN A 31 -12.18 38.12 22.72
C GLN A 31 -13.51 37.45 23.09
N THR A 32 -14.53 37.69 22.26
CA THR A 32 -15.75 36.88 22.22
C THR A 32 -15.39 35.44 21.83
N PRO A 33 -15.89 34.39 22.52
CA PRO A 33 -15.59 33.02 22.14
C PRO A 33 -16.25 32.66 20.80
N THR A 34 -15.45 32.60 19.74
CA THR A 34 -15.86 32.07 18.45
C THR A 34 -16.31 30.62 18.62
N PRO A 35 -17.48 30.20 18.10
CA PRO A 35 -17.91 28.80 18.20
C PRO A 35 -16.89 27.88 17.51
N GLU A 36 -16.47 26.82 18.20
CA GLU A 36 -15.56 25.80 17.65
C GLU A 36 -16.12 25.31 16.31
N ALA A 37 -15.35 25.46 15.23
CA ALA A 37 -15.69 24.86 13.95
C ALA A 37 -15.82 23.34 14.13
N PRO A 38 -16.84 22.69 13.55
CA PRO A 38 -17.07 21.26 13.74
C PRO A 38 -15.82 20.50 13.33
N ARG A 39 -15.19 19.82 14.29
CA ARG A 39 -13.97 19.03 14.07
C ARG A 39 -14.24 18.06 12.93
N ARG A 40 -13.48 18.17 11.84
CA ARG A 40 -13.54 17.23 10.73
C ARG A 40 -13.41 15.83 11.32
N LYS A 41 -14.32 14.93 10.96
CA LYS A 41 -14.19 13.50 11.29
C LYS A 41 -12.76 13.09 10.94
N SER A 42 -12.03 12.52 11.89
CA SER A 42 -10.70 12.00 11.61
C SER A 42 -10.81 11.05 10.42
N ARG A 43 -9.85 11.15 9.49
CA ARG A 43 -9.74 10.10 8.47
C ARG A 43 -9.51 8.77 9.22
N PRO A 44 -10.06 7.65 8.73
CA PRO A 44 -9.70 6.34 9.27
C PRO A 44 -8.19 6.17 9.26
N ASP A 45 -7.64 5.55 10.30
CA ASP A 45 -6.19 5.32 10.40
C ASP A 45 -5.77 4.36 9.28
N GLN A 46 -5.00 4.88 8.33
CA GLN A 46 -4.45 4.13 7.20
C GLN A 46 -3.35 3.19 7.71
N VAL A 47 -3.20 2.02 7.08
CA VAL A 47 -2.09 1.10 7.40
C VAL A 47 -0.74 1.82 7.21
N ASP A 48 0.19 1.62 8.16
CA ASP A 48 1.60 1.98 7.97
C ASP A 48 2.35 0.75 7.43
N PRO A 49 2.69 0.69 6.12
CA PRO A 49 3.29 -0.48 5.51
C PRO A 49 4.81 -0.57 5.79
N ARG A 50 5.25 -0.11 6.96
CA ARG A 50 6.67 -0.16 7.36
C ARG A 50 7.00 -1.53 7.99
N PRO A 51 8.25 -2.01 7.87
CA PRO A 51 9.36 -1.38 7.17
C PRO A 51 9.22 -1.44 5.64
N PHE A 52 9.70 -0.41 4.96
CA PHE A 52 9.87 -0.44 3.50
C PHE A 52 11.01 -1.41 3.13
N PRO A 53 11.03 -1.95 1.89
CA PRO A 53 12.15 -2.76 1.43
C PRO A 53 13.46 -1.94 1.44
N PRO A 54 14.63 -2.59 1.56
CA PRO A 54 15.92 -1.96 1.38
C PRO A 54 16.00 -1.19 0.06
N MET A 55 16.77 -0.09 0.03
CA MET A 55 16.88 0.74 -1.17
C MET A 55 17.58 0.00 -2.32
N GLU A 56 18.51 -0.91 -2.02
CA GLU A 56 19.14 -1.77 -3.01
C GLU A 56 18.09 -2.66 -3.72
N GLU A 57 17.21 -3.33 -2.97
CA GLU A 57 16.14 -4.16 -3.52
C GLU A 57 15.16 -3.33 -4.37
N TRP A 58 14.80 -2.12 -3.93
CA TRP A 58 13.95 -1.23 -4.73
C TRP A 58 14.63 -0.81 -6.04
N HIS A 59 15.92 -0.46 -6.01
CA HIS A 59 16.67 -0.12 -7.21
C HIS A 59 16.84 -1.32 -8.17
N GLU A 60 17.00 -2.54 -7.66
CA GLU A 60 17.03 -3.76 -8.49
C GLU A 60 15.68 -4.04 -9.17
N VAL A 61 14.57 -3.75 -8.49
CA VAL A 61 13.20 -3.87 -9.02
C VAL A 61 12.94 -2.84 -10.12
N ASP A 62 13.24 -1.57 -9.85
CA ASP A 62 13.10 -0.46 -10.81
C ASP A 62 13.98 -0.68 -12.06
N ALA A 63 15.24 -1.09 -11.87
CA ALA A 63 16.16 -1.42 -12.97
C ALA A 63 15.73 -2.64 -13.80
N ALA A 64 14.95 -3.56 -13.23
CA ALA A 64 14.36 -4.69 -13.94
C ALA A 64 13.02 -4.35 -14.63
N GLY A 65 12.42 -3.19 -14.33
CA GLY A 65 11.06 -2.86 -14.75
C GLY A 65 9.97 -3.66 -14.02
N ASP A 66 10.31 -4.29 -12.89
CA ASP A 66 9.37 -4.97 -12.01
C ASP A 66 8.69 -3.96 -11.05
N CYS A 67 7.79 -4.42 -10.20
CA CYS A 67 7.14 -3.60 -9.17
C CYS A 67 7.18 -4.26 -7.79
N MET A 68 7.27 -3.44 -6.74
CA MET A 68 7.09 -3.90 -5.35
C MET A 68 5.62 -3.78 -4.97
N TYR A 69 5.03 -4.83 -4.38
CA TYR A 69 3.67 -4.83 -3.84
C TYR A 69 3.67 -5.08 -2.34
N TYR A 70 2.84 -4.34 -1.61
CA TYR A 70 2.46 -4.70 -0.24
C TYR A 70 1.32 -5.72 -0.31
N GLY A 71 1.47 -6.85 0.37
CA GLY A 71 0.54 -7.97 0.23
C GLY A 71 0.81 -9.11 1.20
N PHE A 72 0.02 -10.16 1.06
CA PHE A 72 0.10 -11.37 1.88
C PHE A 72 0.67 -12.54 1.07
N TYR A 73 1.45 -13.39 1.71
CA TYR A 73 1.78 -14.70 1.14
C TYR A 73 0.49 -15.52 1.01
N ALA A 74 0.27 -16.08 -0.18
CA ALA A 74 -0.86 -16.97 -0.45
C ALA A 74 -0.43 -18.42 -0.70
N GLY A 75 0.74 -18.64 -1.33
CA GLY A 75 1.13 -19.97 -1.80
C GLY A 75 0.10 -20.56 -2.77
N ASP A 76 0.19 -21.86 -3.02
CA ASP A 76 -0.69 -22.53 -3.99
C ASP A 76 -2.17 -22.62 -3.55
N ASP A 77 -2.44 -22.62 -2.24
CA ASP A 77 -3.77 -22.91 -1.70
C ASP A 77 -4.30 -21.96 -0.60
N GLY A 78 -3.55 -20.91 -0.20
CA GLY A 78 -3.95 -20.04 0.91
C GLY A 78 -5.28 -19.30 0.68
N LEU A 79 -5.54 -18.81 -0.53
CA LEU A 79 -6.84 -18.21 -0.88
C LEU A 79 -7.98 -19.23 -0.79
N GLN A 80 -7.73 -20.47 -1.23
CA GLN A 80 -8.71 -21.55 -1.21
C GLN A 80 -8.99 -22.01 0.22
N LYS A 81 -7.95 -22.18 1.06
CA LYS A 81 -8.03 -22.43 2.50
C LYS A 81 -8.86 -21.34 3.20
N MET A 82 -8.54 -20.07 2.97
CA MET A 82 -9.27 -18.93 3.52
C MET A 82 -10.76 -18.97 3.14
N LEU A 83 -11.09 -19.21 1.87
CA LEU A 83 -12.49 -19.30 1.43
C LEU A 83 -13.22 -20.51 2.05
N ILE A 84 -12.55 -21.66 2.17
CA ILE A 84 -13.08 -22.85 2.85
C ILE A 84 -13.36 -22.57 4.33
N ASN A 85 -12.43 -21.89 5.01
CA ASN A 85 -12.54 -21.51 6.42
C ASN A 85 -13.66 -20.49 6.68
N CYS A 86 -13.95 -19.60 5.71
CA CYS A 86 -15.08 -18.68 5.76
C CYS A 86 -16.44 -19.37 5.59
N PHE A 87 -16.50 -20.48 4.85
CA PHE A 87 -17.74 -21.19 4.51
C PHE A 87 -17.66 -22.71 4.73
N PRO A 88 -17.29 -23.19 5.94
CA PRO A 88 -16.94 -24.60 6.17
C PRO A 88 -18.12 -25.55 5.94
N GLU A 89 -19.35 -25.12 6.25
CA GLU A 89 -20.58 -25.89 6.00
C GLU A 89 -20.82 -26.16 4.51
N HIS A 90 -20.32 -25.29 3.62
CA HIS A 90 -20.55 -25.35 2.18
C HIS A 90 -19.33 -25.89 1.43
N LEU A 91 -18.12 -25.63 1.92
CA LEU A 91 -16.86 -25.88 1.23
C LEU A 91 -15.87 -26.77 2.00
N GLY A 92 -16.12 -27.11 3.26
CA GLY A 92 -15.20 -27.94 4.08
C GLY A 92 -14.96 -29.37 3.58
N HIS A 93 -15.72 -29.82 2.56
CA HIS A 93 -15.51 -31.08 1.86
C HIS A 93 -14.66 -30.92 0.56
N LYS A 94 -14.22 -29.70 0.24
CA LYS A 94 -13.37 -29.42 -0.92
C LYS A 94 -11.90 -29.52 -0.54
N ASP A 95 -11.12 -30.02 -1.48
CA ASP A 95 -9.67 -29.92 -1.47
C ASP A 95 -9.23 -28.46 -1.67
N PRO A 96 -8.40 -27.86 -0.79
CA PRO A 96 -7.83 -26.53 -1.00
C PRO A 96 -6.97 -26.41 -2.28
N MET A 97 -6.33 -27.50 -2.74
CA MET A 97 -5.59 -27.51 -4.01
C MET A 97 -6.50 -27.39 -5.25
N ASN A 98 -7.82 -27.37 -5.08
CA ASN A 98 -8.76 -27.18 -6.18
C ASN A 98 -8.73 -25.74 -6.70
N ALA A 99 -7.97 -25.53 -7.79
CA ALA A 99 -7.83 -24.26 -8.49
C ALA A 99 -9.16 -23.58 -8.90
N THR A 100 -10.28 -24.31 -9.00
CA THR A 100 -11.61 -23.70 -9.26
C THR A 100 -12.09 -22.78 -8.13
N LEU A 101 -11.52 -22.90 -6.92
CA LEU A 101 -11.84 -22.06 -5.76
C LEU A 101 -11.05 -20.74 -5.74
N LEU A 102 -9.93 -20.64 -6.47
CA LEU A 102 -9.02 -19.48 -6.45
C LEU A 102 -9.71 -18.18 -6.91
N TYR A 103 -10.41 -18.22 -8.05
CA TYR A 103 -11.13 -17.05 -8.56
C TYR A 103 -12.34 -16.65 -7.67
N PRO A 104 -13.20 -17.58 -7.22
CA PRO A 104 -14.20 -17.30 -6.18
C PRO A 104 -13.64 -16.67 -4.90
N ALA A 105 -12.47 -17.12 -4.42
CA ALA A 105 -11.83 -16.56 -3.23
C ALA A 105 -11.41 -15.10 -3.45
N LEU A 106 -10.76 -14.79 -4.58
CA LEU A 106 -10.41 -13.42 -4.94
C LEU A 106 -11.67 -12.54 -5.13
N MET A 107 -12.74 -13.07 -5.72
CA MET A 107 -14.00 -12.32 -5.87
C MET A 107 -14.71 -12.08 -4.54
N PHE A 108 -14.62 -13.02 -3.59
CA PHE A 108 -15.11 -12.85 -2.23
C PHE A 108 -14.39 -11.68 -1.55
N LEU A 109 -13.05 -11.68 -1.50
CA LEU A 109 -12.25 -10.61 -0.89
C LEU A 109 -12.55 -9.24 -1.52
N ARG A 110 -12.53 -9.15 -2.86
CA ARG A 110 -12.85 -7.92 -3.58
C ARG A 110 -14.25 -7.37 -3.28
N LYS A 111 -15.22 -8.25 -3.05
CA LYS A 111 -16.60 -7.86 -2.70
C LYS A 111 -16.72 -7.47 -1.22
N HIS A 112 -16.06 -8.20 -0.33
CA HIS A 112 -16.07 -8.00 1.12
C HIS A 112 -15.48 -6.64 1.49
N PHE A 113 -14.23 -6.40 1.09
CA PHE A 113 -13.53 -5.13 1.30
C PHE A 113 -13.94 -4.02 0.32
N ARG A 114 -14.79 -4.32 -0.68
CA ARG A 114 -15.22 -3.40 -1.75
C ARG A 114 -14.08 -2.81 -2.59
N ARG A 115 -12.93 -3.48 -2.61
CA ARG A 115 -11.70 -3.12 -3.34
C ARG A 115 -11.61 -3.92 -4.64
N ARG A 116 -11.36 -3.26 -5.77
CA ARG A 116 -11.16 -3.93 -7.08
C ARG A 116 -9.69 -4.15 -7.45
N ASP A 117 -8.85 -3.41 -6.76
CA ASP A 117 -7.40 -3.26 -6.88
C ASP A 117 -6.61 -4.37 -6.18
N ILE A 118 -7.21 -5.09 -5.22
CA ILE A 118 -6.64 -6.34 -4.69
C ILE A 118 -6.38 -7.30 -5.86
N SER A 119 -5.15 -7.75 -6.03
CA SER A 119 -4.70 -8.60 -7.12
C SER A 119 -4.11 -9.92 -6.60
N LEU A 120 -4.10 -10.93 -7.46
CA LEU A 120 -3.24 -12.10 -7.27
C LEU A 120 -2.04 -11.92 -8.20
N ALA A 121 -0.83 -12.14 -7.71
CA ALA A 121 0.39 -11.97 -8.47
C ALA A 121 1.40 -13.09 -8.13
N THR A 122 2.32 -13.36 -9.06
CA THR A 122 3.50 -14.18 -8.78
C THR A 122 4.63 -13.26 -8.33
N ALA A 123 5.27 -13.58 -7.22
CA ALA A 123 6.33 -12.77 -6.63
C ALA A 123 7.48 -13.63 -6.15
N ILE A 124 8.64 -13.03 -5.94
CA ILE A 124 9.80 -13.69 -5.34
C ILE A 124 9.65 -13.65 -3.82
N LEU A 125 9.72 -14.81 -3.14
CA LEU A 125 9.61 -14.90 -1.69
C LEU A 125 10.84 -14.28 -1.00
N PRO A 126 10.70 -13.21 -0.20
CA PRO A 126 11.82 -12.59 0.50
C PRO A 126 11.98 -13.16 1.91
N GLN A 127 13.20 -13.14 2.45
CA GLN A 127 13.50 -13.62 3.82
C GLN A 127 12.56 -13.03 4.88
N ARG A 128 12.26 -11.72 4.79
CA ARG A 128 11.33 -11.01 5.69
C ARG A 128 9.93 -11.62 5.77
N ALA A 129 9.46 -12.29 4.72
CA ALA A 129 8.16 -12.97 4.74
C ALA A 129 8.22 -14.19 5.67
N LYS A 130 9.29 -15.00 5.57
CA LYS A 130 9.54 -16.13 6.48
C LYS A 130 9.84 -15.68 7.91
N ASP A 131 10.49 -14.53 8.09
CA ASP A 131 10.74 -13.95 9.43
C ASP A 131 9.44 -13.51 10.13
N LEU A 132 8.43 -13.08 9.37
CA LEU A 132 7.12 -12.68 9.87
C LEU A 132 6.13 -13.85 9.99
N SER A 133 6.26 -14.84 9.09
CA SER A 133 5.42 -16.03 8.96
C SER A 133 6.31 -17.30 8.81
N PRO A 134 6.85 -17.84 9.93
CA PRO A 134 7.76 -18.99 9.91
C PRO A 134 7.14 -20.30 9.40
N GLU A 135 5.81 -20.36 9.33
CA GLU A 135 5.02 -21.46 8.76
C GLU A 135 5.08 -21.57 7.23
N ILE A 136 5.70 -20.60 6.53
CA ILE A 136 5.90 -20.68 5.08
C ILE A 136 6.96 -21.76 4.77
N GLU A 137 6.57 -22.80 4.04
CA GLU A 137 7.44 -23.92 3.69
C GLU A 137 8.44 -23.53 2.57
N ASP A 138 7.96 -22.89 1.50
CA ASP A 138 8.70 -22.42 0.31
C ASP A 138 10.07 -21.76 0.60
N GLU A 139 11.06 -21.97 -0.27
CA GLU A 139 12.42 -21.44 -0.10
C GLU A 139 12.55 -19.96 -0.51
N VAL A 140 13.45 -19.23 0.16
CA VAL A 140 13.68 -17.80 -0.15
C VAL A 140 14.28 -17.67 -1.54
N GLY A 141 13.66 -16.84 -2.38
CA GLY A 141 13.98 -16.70 -3.79
C GLY A 141 13.05 -17.47 -4.74
N GLU A 142 12.16 -18.34 -4.23
CA GLU A 142 11.19 -19.04 -5.07
C GLU A 142 10.05 -18.13 -5.54
N HIS A 143 9.43 -18.51 -6.67
CA HIS A 143 8.27 -17.84 -7.23
C HIS A 143 6.99 -18.35 -6.54
N VAL A 144 6.40 -17.50 -5.71
CA VAL A 144 5.21 -17.81 -4.91
C VAL A 144 4.01 -16.96 -5.34
N LEU A 145 2.80 -17.45 -5.09
CA LEU A 145 1.60 -16.63 -5.23
C LEU A 145 1.43 -15.71 -4.01
N ILE A 146 1.08 -14.46 -4.29
CA ILE A 146 0.75 -13.46 -3.27
C ILE A 146 -0.60 -12.80 -3.56
N LEU A 147 -1.26 -12.35 -2.48
CA LEU A 147 -2.38 -11.43 -2.55
C LEU A 147 -1.85 -9.99 -2.43
N GLY A 148 -1.69 -9.30 -3.57
CA GLY A 148 -1.24 -7.92 -3.62
C GLY A 148 -2.36 -6.95 -3.25
N LEU A 149 -2.11 -6.05 -2.28
CA LEU A 149 -3.05 -5.00 -1.89
C LEU A 149 -2.82 -3.70 -2.67
N PHE A 150 -1.57 -3.25 -2.78
CA PHE A 150 -1.18 -2.03 -3.52
C PHE A 150 0.32 -2.00 -3.85
N PRO A 151 0.73 -1.33 -4.95
CA PRO A 151 2.14 -1.16 -5.30
C PRO A 151 2.86 -0.12 -4.42
N LEU A 152 4.20 -0.19 -4.41
CA LEU A 152 5.11 0.79 -3.83
C LEU A 152 5.29 1.98 -4.80
N GLU A 153 4.24 2.79 -4.90
CA GLU A 153 4.27 4.05 -5.64
C GLU A 153 3.93 5.22 -4.69
N GLU A 154 4.26 6.45 -5.08
CA GLU A 154 3.92 7.64 -4.30
C GLU A 154 2.42 8.00 -4.39
N GLU A 155 1.78 7.77 -5.54
CA GLU A 155 0.38 8.16 -5.80
C GLU A 155 -0.69 7.36 -5.01
N PRO A 156 -0.57 6.03 -4.79
CA PRO A 156 -1.54 5.24 -4.02
C PRO A 156 -1.70 5.63 -2.55
N TYR A 157 -0.83 6.49 -2.00
CA TYR A 157 -0.86 6.92 -0.59
C TYR A 157 -2.25 7.44 -0.16
N LEU A 158 -2.98 8.09 -1.07
CA LEU A 158 -4.28 8.70 -0.80
C LEU A 158 -5.45 7.69 -0.70
N ASN A 159 -5.29 6.45 -1.19
CA ASN A 159 -6.34 5.42 -1.22
C ASN A 159 -5.91 4.11 -0.52
N ARG A 160 -4.92 4.15 0.39
CA ARG A 160 -4.52 2.98 1.19
C ARG A 160 -5.67 2.45 2.03
N MET A 161 -5.67 1.12 2.23
CA MET A 161 -6.52 0.47 3.23
C MET A 161 -6.24 1.02 4.63
N THR A 162 -7.24 0.90 5.48
CA THR A 162 -7.15 1.14 6.91
C THR A 162 -6.40 0.01 7.61
N GLN A 163 -5.85 0.29 8.79
CA GLN A 163 -5.23 -0.76 9.60
C GLN A 163 -6.22 -1.90 9.88
N ALA A 164 -7.46 -1.58 10.26
CA ALA A 164 -8.50 -2.57 10.54
C ALA A 164 -8.84 -3.49 9.36
N GLU A 165 -8.82 -2.98 8.12
CA GLU A 165 -8.99 -3.84 6.94
C GLU A 165 -7.80 -4.78 6.75
N VAL A 166 -6.57 -4.33 7.02
CA VAL A 166 -5.35 -5.17 6.93
C VAL A 166 -5.30 -6.21 8.05
N ASP A 167 -5.71 -5.85 9.27
CA ASP A 167 -5.83 -6.78 10.39
C ASP A 167 -6.84 -7.90 10.07
N GLU A 168 -7.99 -7.55 9.45
CA GLU A 168 -8.97 -8.54 8.99
C GLU A 168 -8.41 -9.44 7.86
N PHE A 169 -7.54 -8.93 6.99
CA PHE A 169 -6.80 -9.79 6.06
C PHE A 169 -5.79 -10.71 6.75
N GLU A 170 -5.08 -10.26 7.80
CA GLU A 170 -4.17 -11.12 8.58
C GLU A 170 -4.95 -12.27 9.26
N GLU A 171 -6.12 -11.99 9.83
CA GLU A 171 -7.02 -13.01 10.38
C GLU A 171 -7.53 -14.00 9.31
N LEU A 172 -7.89 -13.51 8.11
CA LEU A 172 -8.41 -14.34 7.02
C LEU A 172 -7.34 -15.19 6.32
N MET A 173 -6.15 -14.62 6.09
CA MET A 173 -5.05 -15.27 5.36
C MET A 173 -4.17 -16.13 6.27
N GLY A 174 -4.11 -15.83 7.58
CA GLY A 174 -3.24 -16.50 8.53
C GLY A 174 -1.75 -16.20 8.36
N THR A 175 -1.40 -15.22 7.52
CA THR A 175 -0.02 -14.76 7.28
C THR A 175 0.08 -13.26 7.46
N LYS A 176 1.29 -12.74 7.63
CA LYS A 176 1.52 -11.30 7.82
C LYS A 176 1.78 -10.55 6.51
N PRO A 177 1.32 -9.29 6.41
CA PRO A 177 1.54 -8.51 5.22
C PRO A 177 2.98 -7.98 5.17
N THR A 178 3.59 -7.99 4.00
CA THR A 178 4.91 -7.40 3.77
C THR A 178 5.08 -6.98 2.31
N TRP A 179 6.25 -6.44 1.98
CA TRP A 179 6.61 -6.09 0.61
C TRP A 179 7.15 -7.28 -0.16
N TYR A 180 6.79 -7.40 -1.43
CA TYR A 180 7.21 -8.46 -2.34
C TYR A 180 7.59 -7.88 -3.70
N ARG A 181 8.65 -8.40 -4.31
CA ARG A 181 8.98 -8.16 -5.72
C ARG A 181 8.04 -9.00 -6.58
N VAL A 182 7.08 -8.36 -7.24
CA VAL A 182 6.23 -9.02 -8.23
C VAL A 182 7.05 -9.21 -9.50
N ALA A 183 7.17 -10.46 -9.93
CA ALA A 183 7.84 -10.80 -11.17
C ALA A 183 6.82 -10.72 -12.32
N HIS A 184 7.08 -9.90 -13.33
CA HIS A 184 6.24 -9.91 -14.53
C HIS A 184 6.38 -11.25 -15.27
N LEU A 185 5.30 -12.04 -15.28
CA LEU A 185 5.20 -13.24 -16.11
C LEU A 185 5.11 -12.84 -17.60
N MET A 186 6.28 -12.86 -18.23
CA MET A 186 6.58 -12.76 -19.67
C MET A 186 6.42 -11.38 -20.35
N SER A 187 7.58 -10.78 -20.61
CA SER A 187 7.83 -9.84 -21.72
C SER A 187 8.54 -10.55 -22.89
N ASP A 188 8.27 -11.84 -23.12
CA ASP A 188 8.82 -12.65 -24.23
C ASP A 188 7.71 -13.53 -24.84
N ILE A 189 6.94 -12.95 -25.77
CA ILE A 189 6.09 -13.63 -26.78
C ILE A 189 6.24 -12.89 -28.11
#